data_AF-A0A9E2L2P4-F1
#
_entry.id   AF-A0A9E2L2P4-F1
#
_cell.length_a   1.000
_cell.length_b   1.000
_cell.length_c   1.000
_cell.angle_alpha   90.00
_cell.angle_beta   90.00
_cell.angle_gamma   90.00
#
_symmetry.space_group_name_H-M   'P 1'
#
loop_
_entity.id
_entity.type
_entity.pdbx_description
1 polymer ?
#
loop_
_entity_poly.entity_id
_entity_poly.type
_entity_poly.pdbx_seq_one_letter_code
_entity_poly.pdbx_strand_id
1 'polypeptide(L)'
;MSSKKLFFKNVAVCLIAVSIPLFLVINSIQARRCALLEKEIAKMEQTQSAMVEDNKTLITGISVLAGADRIESLAGELGLKLAETEDIIRVEMGK
;
A
#
# COMPACT_ATOMS: atom_id res chain seq x y z
N MET A 1 23.38 64.66 -0.88
CA MET A 1 23.71 63.21 -0.93
C MET A 1 23.30 62.43 0.33
N SER A 2 22.99 63.09 1.47
CA SER A 2 22.65 62.43 2.74
C SER A 2 21.24 61.81 2.79
N SER A 3 20.21 62.49 2.27
CA SER A 3 18.81 62.00 2.36
C SER A 3 18.52 60.70 1.61
N LYS A 4 19.20 60.47 0.46
CA LYS A 4 19.06 59.21 -0.30
C LYS A 4 19.60 58.00 0.47
N LYS A 5 20.68 58.18 1.25
CA LYS A 5 21.24 57.12 2.09
C LYS A 5 20.31 56.77 3.27
N LEU A 6 19.67 57.78 3.86
CA LEU A 6 18.71 57.57 4.95
C LEU A 6 17.46 56.81 4.47
N PHE A 7 16.94 57.17 3.30
CA PHE A 7 15.80 56.48 2.68
C PHE A 7 16.11 55.00 2.39
N PHE A 8 17.26 54.72 1.76
CA PHE A 8 17.70 53.34 1.50
C PHE A 8 17.87 52.52 2.78
N LYS A 9 18.39 53.13 3.86
CA LYS A 9 18.51 52.46 5.16
C LYS A 9 17.15 52.07 5.74
N ASN A 10 16.16 52.96 5.66
CA ASN A 10 14.82 52.69 6.18
C ASN A 10 14.11 51.60 5.37
N VAL A 11 14.24 51.60 4.04
CA VAL A 11 13.70 50.55 3.17
C VAL A 11 14.34 49.19 3.50
N ALA A 12 15.65 49.13 3.71
CA ALA A 12 16.34 47.89 4.09
C ALA A 12 15.85 47.35 5.45
N VAL A 13 15.64 48.22 6.43
CA VAL A 13 15.11 47.83 7.75
C VAL A 13 13.67 47.30 7.62
N CYS A 14 12.82 47.96 6.84
CA CYS A 14 11.46 47.46 6.59
C CYS A 14 11.44 46.11 5.86
N LEU A 15 12.33 45.90 4.88
CA LEU A 15 12.44 44.62 4.18
C LEU A 15 12.86 43.48 5.12
N ILE A 16 13.81 43.73 6.02
CA ILE A 16 14.24 42.75 7.02
C ILE A 16 13.11 42.49 8.05
N ALA A 17 12.38 43.52 8.45
CA ALA A 17 11.26 43.36 9.38
C ALA A 17 10.13 42.50 8.78
N VAL A 18 9.90 42.58 7.46
CA VAL A 18 8.88 41.80 6.75
C VAL A 18 9.37 40.41 6.33
N SER A 19 10.68 40.22 6.15
CA SER A 19 11.21 38.92 5.74
C SER A 19 10.97 37.83 6.77
N ILE A 20 11.08 38.13 8.06
CA ILE A 20 10.85 37.19 9.15
C ILE A 20 9.41 36.62 9.13
N PRO A 21 8.34 37.45 9.17
CA PRO A 21 6.97 36.95 9.07
C PRO A 21 6.69 36.27 7.73
N LEU A 22 7.28 36.76 6.62
CA LEU A 22 7.12 36.13 5.31
C LEU A 22 7.69 34.70 5.29
N PHE A 23 8.88 34.49 5.85
CA PHE A 23 9.49 33.17 5.98
C PHE A 23 8.65 32.23 6.86
N LEU A 24 8.06 32.73 7.95
CA LEU A 24 7.17 31.92 8.79
C LEU A 24 5.92 31.45 8.02
N VAL A 25 5.30 32.35 7.25
CA VAL A 25 4.14 32.01 6.42
C VAL A 25 4.52 30.96 5.37
N ILE A 26 5.63 31.15 4.66
CA ILE A 26 6.12 30.20 3.65
C ILE A 26 6.40 28.82 4.26
N ASN A 27 7.05 28.77 5.43
CA ASN A 27 7.32 27.52 6.13
C ASN A 27 6.03 26.82 6.55
N SER A 28 5.05 27.56 7.06
CA SER A 28 3.76 26.98 7.45
C SER A 28 2.99 26.37 6.27
N ILE A 29 3.05 27.01 5.09
CA ILE A 29 2.43 26.50 3.86
C ILE A 29 3.16 25.25 3.37
N GLN A 30 4.49 25.26 3.37
CA GLN A 30 5.28 24.08 3.00
C GLN A 30 5.01 22.90 3.92
N ALA A 31 5.00 23.12 5.25
CA ALA A 31 4.70 22.08 6.22
C ALA A 31 3.30 21.47 6.01
N ARG A 32 2.29 22.30 5.74
CA ARG A 32 0.94 21.82 5.41
C ARG A 32 0.91 21.00 4.13
N ARG A 33 1.62 21.43 3.08
CA ARG A 33 1.68 20.68 1.82
C ARG A 33 2.36 19.33 2.02
N CYS A 34 3.53 19.31 2.69
CA CYS A 34 4.22 18.06 3.01
C CYS A 34 3.33 17.11 3.81
N ALA A 35 2.64 17.59 4.84
CA ALA A 35 1.74 16.75 5.64
C ALA A 35 0.56 16.18 4.84
N LEU A 36 0.02 16.94 3.87
CA LEU A 36 -1.03 16.43 2.97
C LEU A 36 -0.49 15.37 2.02
N LEU A 37 0.69 15.59 1.44
CA LEU A 37 1.36 14.63 0.57
C LEU A 37 1.69 13.32 1.30
N GLU A 38 2.23 13.39 2.51
CA GLU A 38 2.50 12.21 3.35
C GLU A 38 1.23 11.43 3.66
N LYS A 39 0.13 12.13 3.97
CA LYS A 39 -1.17 11.49 4.21
C LYS A 39 -1.71 10.76 2.98
N GLU A 40 -1.51 11.34 1.80
CA GLU A 40 -1.94 10.74 0.54
C GLU A 40 -1.10 9.51 0.20
N ILE A 41 0.22 9.57 0.41
CA ILE A 41 1.12 8.41 0.27
C ILE A 41 0.68 7.28 1.21
N ALA A 42 0.48 7.57 2.50
CA ALA A 42 0.06 6.57 3.46
C ALA A 42 -1.29 5.90 3.09
N LYS A 43 -2.23 6.69 2.54
CA LYS A 43 -3.50 6.15 2.03
C LYS A 43 -3.29 5.22 0.83
N MET A 44 -2.40 5.61 -0.09
CA MET A 44 -2.07 4.78 -1.26
C MET A 44 -1.39 3.48 -0.84
N GLU A 45 -0.42 3.54 0.08
CA GLU A 45 0.25 2.35 0.62
C GLU A 45 -0.73 1.39 1.31
N GLN A 46 -1.64 1.91 2.11
CA GLN A 46 -2.68 1.09 2.75
C GLN A 46 -3.57 0.40 1.70
N THR A 47 -3.94 1.13 0.64
CA THR A 47 -4.75 0.59 -0.45
C THR A 47 -4.00 -0.49 -1.22
N GLN A 48 -2.71 -0.27 -1.50
CA GLN A 48 -1.86 -1.25 -2.18
C GLN A 48 -1.71 -2.52 -1.35
N SER A 49 -1.50 -2.40 -0.04
CA SER A 49 -1.41 -3.55 0.86
C SER A 49 -2.72 -4.37 0.86
N ALA A 50 -3.88 -3.71 0.88
CA ALA A 50 -5.17 -4.39 0.80
C ALA A 50 -5.32 -5.16 -0.52
N MET A 51 -4.97 -4.53 -1.65
CA MET A 51 -5.02 -5.18 -2.96
C MET A 51 -4.08 -6.39 -3.07
N VAL A 52 -2.91 -6.36 -2.44
CA VAL A 52 -1.99 -7.50 -2.42
C VAL A 52 -2.58 -8.67 -1.64
N GLU A 53 -3.21 -8.43 -0.49
CA GLU A 53 -3.84 -9.47 0.31
C GLU A 53 -5.05 -10.09 -0.42
N ASP A 54 -5.87 -9.25 -1.06
CA ASP A 54 -7.00 -9.72 -1.88
C ASP A 54 -6.52 -10.60 -3.04
N ASN A 55 -5.49 -10.15 -3.76
CA ASN A 55 -4.90 -10.94 -4.85
C ASN A 55 -4.34 -12.28 -4.36
N LYS A 56 -3.69 -12.31 -3.20
CA LYS A 56 -3.17 -13.56 -2.60
C LYS A 56 -4.29 -14.54 -2.28
N THR A 57 -5.41 -14.04 -1.76
CA THR A 57 -6.61 -14.84 -1.47
C THR A 57 -7.20 -15.41 -2.76
N LEU A 58 -7.35 -14.58 -3.80
CA LEU A 58 -7.84 -14.99 -5.11
C LEU A 58 -6.94 -16.06 -5.76
N ILE A 59 -5.62 -15.85 -5.77
CA ILE A 59 -4.65 -16.82 -6.32
C ILE A 59 -4.74 -18.15 -5.57
N THR A 60 -4.92 -18.11 -4.24
CA THR A 60 -5.08 -19.34 -3.45
C THR A 60 -6.35 -20.07 -3.85
N GLY A 61 -7.49 -19.38 -3.99
CA GLY A 61 -8.74 -19.97 -4.46
C GLY A 61 -8.62 -20.57 -5.87
N ILE A 62 -7.99 -19.85 -6.81
CA ILE A 62 -7.72 -20.33 -8.17
C ILE A 62 -6.84 -21.58 -8.12
N SER A 63 -5.78 -21.59 -7.28
CA SER A 63 -4.85 -22.70 -7.19
C SER A 63 -5.50 -23.97 -6.64
N VAL A 64 -6.43 -23.83 -5.68
CA VAL A 64 -7.21 -24.95 -5.15
C VAL A 64 -8.12 -25.52 -6.24
N LEU A 65 -8.86 -24.65 -6.94
CA LEU A 65 -9.76 -25.07 -8.01
C LEU A 65 -9.01 -25.71 -9.18
N ALA A 66 -7.96 -25.07 -9.67
CA ALA A 66 -7.10 -25.60 -10.73
C ALA A 66 -6.39 -26.90 -10.31
N GLY A 67 -6.06 -27.04 -9.02
CA GLY A 67 -5.54 -28.27 -8.46
C GLY A 67 -6.55 -29.41 -8.50
N ALA A 68 -7.81 -29.15 -8.13
CA ALA A 68 -8.88 -30.13 -8.18
C ALA A 68 -9.14 -30.62 -9.62
N ASP A 69 -9.30 -29.69 -10.57
CA ASP A 69 -9.48 -30.03 -12.00
C ASP A 69 -8.32 -30.86 -12.54
N ARG A 70 -7.09 -30.52 -12.13
CA ARG A 70 -5.90 -31.24 -12.56
C ARG A 70 -5.78 -32.62 -11.93
N ILE A 71 -6.20 -32.79 -10.66
CA ILE A 71 -6.27 -34.10 -10.00
C ILE A 71 -7.31 -34.98 -10.71
N GLU A 72 -8.47 -34.43 -11.06
CA GLU A 72 -9.53 -35.15 -11.76
C GLU A 72 -9.09 -35.61 -13.17
N SER A 73 -8.44 -34.72 -13.92
CA SER A 73 -7.84 -35.06 -15.23
C SER A 73 -6.79 -36.17 -15.11
N LEU A 74 -5.88 -36.07 -14.12
CA LEU A 74 -4.82 -37.06 -13.92
C LEU A 74 -5.40 -38.41 -13.46
N ALA A 75 -6.45 -38.41 -12.65
CA ALA A 75 -7.15 -39.62 -12.23
C ALA A 75 -7.76 -40.34 -13.44
N GLY A 76 -8.39 -39.60 -14.36
CA GLY A 76 -8.91 -40.15 -15.62
C GLY A 76 -7.81 -40.79 -16.49
N GLU A 77 -6.66 -40.12 -16.63
CA GLU A 77 -5.51 -40.66 -17.37
C GLU A 77 -4.91 -41.92 -16.73
N LEU A 78 -4.88 -41.98 -15.40
CA LEU A 78 -4.37 -43.11 -14.63
C LEU A 78 -5.39 -44.24 -14.44
N GLY A 79 -6.61 -44.07 -14.96
CA GLY A 79 -7.72 -45.02 -14.78
C GLY A 79 -8.21 -45.14 -13.33
N LEU A 80 -7.91 -44.14 -12.50
CA LEU A 80 -8.34 -44.08 -11.11
C LEU A 80 -9.80 -43.60 -11.06
N LYS A 81 -10.63 -44.33 -10.31
CA LYS A 81 -12.03 -43.97 -10.02
C LYS A 81 -12.18 -43.56 -8.56
N LEU A 82 -13.21 -42.76 -8.26
CA LEU A 82 -13.65 -42.58 -6.88
C LEU A 82 -13.96 -43.95 -6.26
N ALA A 83 -13.36 -44.23 -5.11
CA ALA A 83 -13.57 -45.49 -4.40
C ALA A 83 -15.03 -45.56 -3.94
N GLU A 84 -15.72 -46.64 -4.28
CA GLU A 84 -17.05 -46.91 -3.76
C GLU A 84 -16.95 -47.44 -2.32
N THR A 85 -18.06 -47.40 -1.57
CA THR A 85 -18.05 -47.77 -0.13
C THR A 85 -17.54 -49.20 0.09
N GLU A 86 -17.75 -50.06 -0.91
CA GLU A 86 -17.34 -51.46 -0.97
C GLU A 86 -15.83 -51.64 -1.18
N ASP A 87 -15.17 -50.65 -1.79
CA ASP A 87 -13.73 -50.66 -2.10
C ASP A 87 -12.87 -50.18 -0.90
N ILE A 88 -13.49 -49.71 0.20
CA ILE A 88 -12.80 -49.11 1.35
C ILE A 88 -12.62 -50.14 2.48
N ILE A 89 -11.41 -50.69 2.59
CA ILE A 89 -11.03 -51.55 3.72
C ILE A 89 -10.61 -50.68 4.90
N ARG A 90 -11.41 -50.67 5.96
CA ARG A 90 -11.10 -49.94 7.21
C ARG A 90 -10.46 -50.89 8.22
N VAL A 91 -9.19 -50.66 8.53
CA VAL A 91 -8.44 -51.45 9.53
C VAL A 91 -8.36 -50.64 10.82
N GLU A 92 -8.97 -51.14 11.89
CA GLU A 92 -8.79 -50.59 13.24
C GLU A 92 -7.58 -51.25 13.90
N MET A 93 -6.58 -50.44 14.24
CA MET A 93 -5.43 -50.89 15.04
C MET A 93 -5.87 -50.91 16.51
N GLY A 94 -5.99 -52.12 17.06
CA GLY A 94 -6.20 -52.32 18.50
C GLY A 94 -5.01 -51.78 19.31
N LYS A 95 -5.31 -51.23 20.49
CA LYS A 95 -4.34 -50.63 21.42
C LYS A 95 -3.15 -51.52 21.75
#